data_AF-A0A9Q3P994-F1
#
_entry.id   AF-A0A9Q3P994-F1
#
_cell.length_a   1.000
_cell.length_b   1.000
_cell.length_c   1.000
_cell.angle_alpha   90.00
_cell.angle_beta   90.00
_cell.angle_gamma   90.00
#
_symmetry.space_group_name_H-M   'P 1'
#
loop_
_entity.id
_entity.type
_entity.pdbx_description
1 polymer ?
#
loop_
_entity_poly.entity_id
_entity_poly.type
_entity_poly.pdbx_seq_one_letter_code
_entity_poly.pdbx_strand_id
1 'polypeptide(L)'
;MLRRPPYPASLETRKEIEKHINQLLEMDIIRKRGQNQIVEITTPVLITWHNGKLRLCGDFRDLNNYTKSDRYPIPRIPQTLDKLEKAK
;
A
#
# COMPACT_ATOMS: atom_id res chain seq x y z
N MET A 1 -7.93 -14.40 -11.44
CA MET A 1 -6.68 -14.45 -10.66
C MET A 1 -5.84 -13.24 -11.03
N LEU A 2 -5.55 -12.35 -10.08
CA LEU A 2 -4.84 -11.10 -10.37
C LEU A 2 -3.35 -11.25 -10.01
N ARG A 3 -2.57 -11.82 -10.93
CA ARG A 3 -1.13 -12.03 -10.72
C ARG A 3 -0.32 -11.09 -11.59
N ARG A 4 0.46 -10.23 -10.96
CA ARG A 4 1.43 -9.36 -11.63
C ARG A 4 2.85 -9.73 -11.25
N PRO A 5 3.78 -9.78 -12.23
CA PRO A 5 5.19 -9.99 -11.94
C PRO A 5 5.80 -8.74 -11.27
N PRO A 6 6.89 -8.89 -10.50
CA PRO A 6 7.66 -7.76 -10.00
C PRO A 6 8.19 -6.89 -11.14
N TYR A 7 8.27 -5.57 -10.92
CA TYR A 7 8.93 -4.69 -11.87
C TYR A 7 10.44 -4.89 -11.87
N PRO A 8 11.12 -4.71 -13.02
CA PRO A 8 12.58 -4.63 -13.05
C PRO A 8 13.08 -3.51 -12.14
N ALA A 9 14.12 -3.79 -11.37
CA ALA A 9 14.69 -2.86 -10.41
C ALA A 9 16.22 -2.91 -10.48
N SER A 10 16.86 -1.74 -10.38
CA SER A 10 18.32 -1.64 -10.28
C SER A 10 18.81 -2.25 -8.96
N LEU A 11 20.12 -2.47 -8.84
CA LEU A 11 20.71 -2.97 -7.59
C LEU A 11 20.43 -2.04 -6.41
N GLU A 12 20.50 -0.73 -6.62
CA GLU A 12 20.22 0.27 -5.60
C GLU A 12 18.75 0.25 -5.18
N THR A 13 17.83 0.23 -6.16
CA THR A 13 16.40 0.12 -5.87
C THR A 13 16.07 -1.17 -5.11
N ARG A 14 16.69 -2.31 -5.47
CA ARG A 14 16.49 -3.58 -4.76
C ARG A 14 16.94 -3.51 -3.31
N LYS A 15 18.08 -2.89 -3.02
CA LYS A 15 18.57 -2.68 -1.64
C LYS A 15 17.58 -1.85 -0.82
N GLU A 16 17.06 -0.77 -1.40
CA GLU A 16 16.05 0.06 -0.72
C GLU A 16 14.72 -0.65 -0.53
N ILE A 17 14.29 -1.49 -1.49
CA ILE A 17 13.11 -2.36 -1.33
C ILE A 17 13.32 -3.32 -0.15
N GLU A 18 14.45 -4.02 -0.12
CA GLU A 18 14.76 -5.01 0.92
C GLU A 18 14.81 -4.37 2.31
N LYS A 19 15.46 -3.19 2.42
CA LYS A 19 15.48 -2.40 3.64
C LYS A 19 14.08 -2.08 4.16
N HIS A 20 13.19 -1.57 3.30
CA HIS A 20 11.81 -1.27 3.69
C HIS A 20 11.02 -2.53 4.04
N ILE A 21 11.20 -3.63 3.30
CA ILE A 21 10.55 -4.91 3.61
C ILE A 21 10.96 -5.41 5.00
N ASN A 22 12.25 -5.36 5.33
CA ASN A 22 12.75 -5.79 6.64
C ASN A 22 12.18 -4.94 7.77
N GLN A 23 12.10 -3.62 7.60
CA GLN A 23 11.45 -2.73 8.57
C GLN A 23 9.98 -3.11 8.79
N LEU A 24 9.22 -3.37 7.71
CA LEU A 24 7.81 -3.76 7.82
C LEU A 24 7.63 -5.15 8.45
N LEU A 25 8.58 -6.06 8.27
CA LEU A 25 8.61 -7.37 8.93
C LEU A 25 8.90 -7.21 10.43
N GLU A 26 9.86 -6.37 10.81
CA GLU A 26 10.19 -6.07 12.21
C GLU A 26 9.03 -5.40 12.95
N MET A 27 8.27 -4.57 12.25
CA MET A 27 7.06 -3.91 12.78
C MET A 27 5.81 -4.81 12.78
N ASP A 28 5.93 -6.06 12.31
CA ASP A 28 4.81 -7.02 12.16
C ASP A 28 3.64 -6.49 11.30
N ILE A 29 3.93 -5.58 10.36
CA ILE A 29 2.93 -5.05 9.41
C ILE A 29 2.71 -6.03 8.25
N ILE A 30 3.78 -6.71 7.83
CA ILE A 30 3.74 -7.73 6.78
C ILE A 30 4.36 -9.02 7.27
N ARG A 31 4.04 -10.13 6.60
CA ARG A 31 4.64 -11.44 6.89
C ARG A 31 5.08 -12.15 5.61
N LYS A 32 6.07 -13.04 5.75
CA LYS A 32 6.39 -14.00 4.69
C LYS A 32 5.23 -14.98 4.52
N ARG A 33 4.92 -15.28 3.27
CA ARG A 33 3.88 -16.24 2.88
C ARG A 33 4.40 -17.66 3.14
N GLY A 34 3.59 -18.52 3.76
CA GLY A 34 3.99 -19.90 4.09
C GLY A 34 3.97 -20.83 2.86
N GLN A 35 4.81 -21.85 2.80
CA GLN A 35 4.94 -22.73 1.62
C GLN A 35 3.60 -23.34 1.13
N ASN A 36 2.69 -23.65 2.06
CA ASN A 36 1.41 -24.31 1.77
C ASN A 36 0.22 -23.36 1.50
N GLN A 37 0.42 -22.04 1.49
CA GLN A 37 -0.68 -21.11 1.23
C GLN A 37 -0.87 -20.94 -0.29
N ILE A 38 -2.10 -20.81 -0.81
CA ILE A 38 -2.30 -20.46 -2.22
C ILE A 38 -2.40 -18.93 -2.32
N VAL A 39 -1.72 -18.33 -3.29
CA VAL A 39 -1.77 -16.88 -3.53
C VAL A 39 -2.44 -16.62 -4.88
N GLU A 40 -3.64 -16.07 -4.82
CA GLU A 40 -4.45 -15.76 -6.00
C GLU A 40 -4.23 -14.34 -6.53
N ILE A 41 -3.67 -13.47 -5.67
CA ILE A 41 -3.47 -12.05 -5.95
C ILE A 41 -2.04 -11.65 -5.63
N THR A 42 -1.34 -11.03 -6.58
CA THR A 42 -0.03 -10.42 -6.38
C THR A 42 0.03 -9.02 -6.97
N THR A 43 0.61 -8.11 -6.20
CA THR A 43 0.81 -6.71 -6.59
C THR A 43 2.30 -6.39 -6.51
N PRO A 44 2.91 -5.82 -7.57
CA PRO A 44 4.31 -5.43 -7.52
C PRO A 44 4.49 -4.19 -6.65
N VAL A 45 5.70 -4.05 -6.12
CA VAL A 45 6.14 -2.86 -5.38
C VAL A 45 7.17 -2.11 -6.19
N LEU A 46 7.25 -0.80 -5.96
CA LEU A 46 8.26 0.08 -6.51
C LEU A 46 8.76 1.05 -5.44
N ILE A 47 9.88 1.71 -5.72
CA ILE A 47 10.37 2.82 -4.91
C ILE A 47 9.99 4.13 -5.59
N THR A 48 9.41 5.04 -4.83
CA THR A 48 9.11 6.41 -5.28
C THR A 48 9.88 7.42 -4.43
N TRP A 49 10.28 8.53 -5.04
CA TRP A 49 10.84 9.66 -4.31
C TRP A 49 9.73 10.62 -3.90
N HIS A 50 9.62 10.91 -2.61
CA HIS A 50 8.63 11.85 -2.09
C HIS A 50 9.12 12.53 -0.81
N ASN A 51 9.08 13.87 -0.77
CA ASN A 51 9.53 14.72 0.33
C ASN A 51 10.96 14.40 0.82
N GLY A 52 11.91 14.31 -0.11
CA GLY A 52 13.32 14.09 0.23
C GLY A 52 13.67 12.67 0.67
N LYS A 53 12.74 11.71 0.52
CA LYS A 53 12.92 10.32 0.95
C LYS A 53 12.41 9.36 -0.12
N LEU A 54 13.07 8.21 -0.22
CA LEU A 54 12.58 7.05 -0.96
C LEU A 54 11.51 6.33 -0.14
N ARG A 55 10.43 5.88 -0.79
CA ARG A 55 9.30 5.18 -0.17
C ARG A 55 8.94 3.94 -0.96
N LEU A 56 8.71 2.83 -0.26
CA LEU A 56 8.12 1.62 -0.84
C LEU A 56 6.62 1.85 -1.12
N CYS A 57 6.20 1.63 -2.36
CA CYS A 57 4.81 1.78 -2.79
C CYS A 57 4.32 0.52 -3.52
N GLY A 58 3.18 -0.02 -3.10
CA GLY A 58 2.48 -1.09 -3.83
C GLY A 58 1.64 -0.54 -4.97
N ASP A 59 1.71 -1.16 -6.14
CA ASP A 59 0.91 -0.79 -7.32
C ASP A 59 -0.46 -1.48 -7.31
N PHE A 60 -1.38 -0.95 -6.50
CA PHE A 60 -2.71 -1.55 -6.31
C PHE A 60 -3.73 -1.17 -7.40
N ARG A 61 -3.32 -0.59 -8.55
CA ARG A 61 -4.27 -0.10 -9.56
C ARG A 61 -5.21 -1.20 -10.08
N ASP A 62 -4.66 -2.35 -10.45
CA ASP A 62 -5.49 -3.46 -10.94
C ASP A 62 -6.31 -4.09 -9.80
N LEU A 63 -5.77 -4.10 -8.58
CA LEU A 63 -6.49 -4.59 -7.41
C LEU A 63 -7.71 -3.73 -7.13
N ASN A 64 -7.54 -2.40 -7.15
CA ASN A 64 -8.61 -1.43 -6.93
C ASN A 64 -9.72 -1.57 -7.98
N ASN A 65 -9.38 -1.87 -9.24
CA ASN A 65 -10.36 -2.14 -10.30
C ASN A 65 -11.06 -3.50 -10.13
N TYR A 66 -10.35 -4.50 -9.59
CA TYR A 66 -10.88 -5.83 -9.34
C TYR A 66 -11.82 -5.87 -8.12
N THR A 67 -11.55 -5.06 -7.10
CA THR A 67 -12.35 -4.99 -5.87
C THR A 67 -13.54 -4.06 -5.99
N LYS A 68 -14.66 -4.42 -5.36
CA LYS A 68 -15.79 -3.50 -5.18
C LYS A 68 -15.43 -2.47 -4.11
N SER A 69 -15.44 -1.18 -4.47
CA SER A 69 -15.23 -0.10 -3.51
C SER A 69 -16.32 -0.09 -2.43
N ASP A 70 -15.90 -0.11 -1.17
CA ASP A 70 -16.77 0.17 -0.04
C ASP A 70 -16.93 1.68 0.12
N ARG A 71 -18.16 2.17 0.01
CA ARG A 71 -18.50 3.60 0.01
C ARG A 71 -19.04 4.04 1.36
N TYR A 72 -18.28 3.79 2.42
CA TYR A 72 -18.61 4.31 3.74
C TYR A 72 -18.65 5.86 3.69
N PRO A 73 -19.71 6.51 4.21
CA PRO A 73 -19.83 7.95 4.12
C PRO A 73 -18.82 8.63 5.03
N ILE A 74 -17.75 9.16 4.44
CA ILE A 74 -16.82 10.05 5.13
C ILE A 74 -17.34 11.48 4.96
N PRO A 75 -17.64 12.20 6.06
CA PRO A 75 -18.14 13.56 5.97
C PRO A 75 -17.10 14.47 5.33
N ARG A 76 -17.56 15.40 4.47
CA ARG A 76 -16.65 16.37 3.86
C ARG A 76 -16.13 17.33 4.92
N ILE A 77 -14.91 17.84 4.73
CA ILE A 77 -14.27 18.77 5.68
C ILE A 77 -15.22 19.92 6.09
N PRO A 78 -15.89 20.65 5.18
CA PRO A 78 -16.80 21.73 5.58
C PRO A 78 -17.97 21.25 6.44
N GLN A 79 -18.58 20.11 6.08
CA GLN A 79 -19.69 19.53 6.84
C GLN A 79 -19.28 19.12 8.25
N THR A 80 -18.02 18.70 8.43
CA THR A 80 -17.46 18.37 9.74
C THR A 80 -17.19 19.65 10.56
N LEU A 81 -16.67 20.71 9.93
CA LEU A 81 -16.41 22.00 10.57
C LEU A 81 -17.71 22.70 11.02
N ASP A 82 -18.75 22.70 10.19
CA ASP A 82 -20.06 23.27 10.51
C ASP A 82 -20.71 22.61 11.75
N LYS A 83 -20.44 21.31 11.96
CA LYS A 83 -20.92 20.58 13.13
C LYS A 83 -20.11 20.89 14.39
N LEU A 84 -18.80 21.15 14.25
CA LEU A 84 -17.91 21.53 15.35
C LEU A 84 -18.24 22.93 15.87
N GLU A 85 -18.50 23.91 14.99
CA GLU A 85 -18.88 25.27 15.40
C GLU A 85 -20.18 25.31 16.21
N LYS A 86 -21.09 24.37 15.96
CA LYS A 86 -22.37 24.24 16.66
C LYS A 86 -22.31 23.33 17.89
N ALA A 87 -21.15 22.75 18.20
CA ALA A 87 -20.95 22.00 19.42
C ALA A 87 -20.70 22.97 20.58
N LYS A 88 -21.45 22.79 21.67
CA LYS A 88 -21.39 23.63 22.87
C LYS A 88 -20.25 23.21 23.78
#